data_AF-A0A847FYN1-F1
#
_entry.id   AF-A0A847FYN1-F1
#
_cell.length_a   1.000
_cell.length_b   1.000
_cell.length_c   1.000
_cell.angle_alpha   90.00
_cell.angle_beta   90.00
_cell.angle_gamma   90.00
#
_symmetry.space_group_name_H-M   'P 1'
#
loop_
_entity.id
_entity.type
_entity.pdbx_description
1 polymer ?
#
loop_
_entity_poly.entity_id
_entity_poly.type
_entity_poly.pdbx_seq_one_letter_code
_entity_poly.pdbx_strand_id
1 'polypeptide(L)'
;MKNSYEKAAAIIMAGGWASALLSVALYLLFWRVDNEPGAIKAPELLQASLIFLAAGGLAFIGGNIYLLTRNAWKAYRAAWLLCAVILLLAMLGSPLLLMMLV
;
A
#
# COMPACT_ATOMS: atom_id res chain seq x y z
N MET A 1 21.73 -11.85 -14.66
CA MET A 1 20.79 -12.34 -13.61
C MET A 1 20.69 -11.43 -12.38
N LYS A 2 21.80 -10.92 -11.80
CA LYS A 2 21.78 -10.06 -10.59
C LYS A 2 20.79 -8.87 -10.66
N ASN A 3 20.76 -8.19 -11.80
CA ASN A 3 19.94 -7.00 -12.04
C ASN A 3 18.42 -7.30 -12.10
N SER A 4 18.01 -8.53 -12.42
CA SER A 4 16.58 -8.89 -12.54
C SER A 4 15.92 -9.00 -11.16
N TYR A 5 16.63 -9.56 -10.18
CA TYR A 5 16.11 -9.70 -8.81
C TYR A 5 16.05 -8.36 -8.06
N GLU A 6 16.99 -7.46 -8.32
CA GLU A 6 16.96 -6.09 -7.77
C GLU A 6 15.75 -5.30 -8.30
N LYS A 7 15.44 -5.43 -9.59
CA LYS A 7 14.22 -4.85 -10.17
C LYS A 7 12.95 -5.47 -9.56
N ALA A 8 12.91 -6.78 -9.41
CA ALA A 8 11.78 -7.46 -8.79
C ALA A 8 11.58 -6.98 -7.34
N ALA A 9 12.65 -6.86 -6.56
CA ALA A 9 12.58 -6.36 -5.19
C ALA A 9 12.12 -4.90 -5.11
N ALA A 10 12.57 -4.05 -6.05
CA ALA A 10 12.09 -2.67 -6.17
C ALA A 10 10.59 -2.58 -6.49
N ILE A 11 10.10 -3.45 -7.38
CA ILE A 11 8.67 -3.54 -7.71
C ILE A 11 7.87 -4.04 -6.50
N ILE A 12 8.34 -5.09 -5.81
CA ILE A 12 7.70 -5.64 -4.61
C ILE A 12 7.64 -4.58 -3.51
N MET A 13 8.71 -3.80 -3.33
CA MET A 13 8.74 -2.71 -2.37
C MET A 13 7.67 -1.66 -2.70
N ALA A 14 7.68 -1.11 -3.92
CA ALA A 14 6.72 -0.08 -4.31
C ALA A 14 5.27 -0.60 -4.35
N GLY A 15 5.06 -1.83 -4.80
CA GLY A 15 3.75 -2.50 -4.81
C GLY A 15 3.23 -2.78 -3.40
N GLY A 16 4.09 -3.24 -2.49
CA GLY A 16 3.74 -3.42 -1.09
C GLY A 16 3.32 -2.12 -0.42
N TRP A 17 4.02 -1.02 -0.71
CA TRP A 17 3.66 0.32 -0.26
C TRP A 17 2.29 0.78 -0.80
N ALA A 18 2.06 0.64 -2.11
CA ALA A 18 0.78 0.99 -2.73
C ALA A 18 -0.39 0.18 -2.15
N SER A 19 -0.17 -1.13 -1.96
CA SER A 19 -1.15 -2.03 -1.36
C SER A 19 -1.51 -1.63 0.07
N ALA A 20 -0.50 -1.26 0.88
CA ALA A 20 -0.73 -0.79 2.25
C ALA A 20 -1.55 0.51 2.28
N LEU A 21 -1.26 1.48 1.41
CA LEU A 21 -2.03 2.72 1.31
C LEU A 21 -3.48 2.47 0.84
N LEU A 22 -3.66 1.60 -0.17
CA LEU A 22 -4.98 1.21 -0.65
C LEU A 22 -5.79 0.50 0.45
N SER A 23 -5.15 -0.38 1.21
CA SER A 23 -5.77 -1.05 2.35
C SER A 23 -6.30 -0.07 3.39
N VAL A 24 -5.54 0.97 3.73
CA VAL A 24 -6.00 2.00 4.68
C VAL A 24 -7.23 2.73 4.14
N ALA A 25 -7.24 3.08 2.85
CA ALA A 25 -8.41 3.70 2.22
C ALA A 25 -9.65 2.78 2.27
N LEU A 26 -9.48 1.50 1.93
CA LEU A 26 -10.54 0.48 2.00
C LEU A 26 -11.03 0.25 3.43
N TYR A 27 -10.13 0.23 4.41
CA TYR A 27 -10.49 0.10 5.82
C TYR A 27 -11.40 1.25 6.25
N LEU A 28 -11.06 2.50 5.93
CA LEU A 28 -11.89 3.66 6.26
C LEU A 28 -13.27 3.61 5.60
N LEU A 29 -13.32 3.16 4.33
CA LEU A 29 -14.56 2.95 3.58
C LEU A 29 -15.46 1.90 4.25
N PHE A 30 -14.93 0.70 4.46
CA PHE A 30 -15.69 -0.41 5.03
C PHE A 30 -16.03 -0.20 6.49
N TRP A 31 -15.16 0.45 7.26
CA TRP A 31 -15.45 0.83 8.64
C TRP A 31 -16.69 1.73 8.73
N ARG A 32 -16.83 2.70 7.83
CA ARG A 32 -18.03 3.54 7.78
C ARG A 32 -19.25 2.72 7.40
N VAL A 33 -19.17 1.92 6.33
CA VAL A 33 -20.27 1.07 5.88
C VAL A 33 -20.73 0.12 6.99
N ASP A 34 -19.83 -0.51 7.72
CA ASP A 34 -20.18 -1.45 8.80
C ASP A 34 -20.77 -0.77 10.06
N ASN A 35 -20.54 0.54 10.25
CA ASN A 35 -20.98 1.28 11.43
C ASN A 35 -22.19 2.20 11.19
N GLU A 36 -22.70 2.33 9.95
CA GLU A 36 -23.91 3.10 9.68
C GLU A 36 -25.18 2.36 10.17
N PRO A 37 -26.13 3.06 10.82
CA PRO A 37 -27.35 2.43 11.33
C PRO A 37 -28.21 1.91 10.17
N GLY A 38 -28.43 0.58 10.15
CA GLY A 38 -29.18 -0.12 9.11
C GLY A 38 -28.31 -0.76 8.03
N ALA A 39 -26.98 -0.64 8.11
CA ALA A 39 -26.09 -1.25 7.15
C ALA A 39 -25.98 -2.78 7.30
N ILE A 40 -25.81 -3.46 6.16
CA ILE A 40 -25.54 -4.89 6.11
C ILE A 40 -24.09 -5.09 6.58
N LYS A 41 -23.91 -5.74 7.74
CA LYS A 41 -22.58 -6.05 8.27
C LYS A 41 -21.83 -6.93 7.28
N ALA A 42 -20.72 -6.44 6.75
CA ALA A 42 -19.82 -7.16 5.85
C ALA A 42 -18.42 -7.25 6.47
N PRO A 43 -18.26 -7.89 7.65
CA PRO A 43 -17.00 -7.92 8.41
C PRO A 43 -15.84 -8.54 7.62
N GLU A 44 -16.15 -9.39 6.63
CA GLU A 44 -15.16 -10.00 5.75
C GLU A 44 -14.42 -8.95 4.89
N LEU A 45 -15.06 -7.84 4.52
CA LEU A 45 -14.43 -6.77 3.75
C LEU A 45 -13.46 -5.95 4.61
N LEU A 46 -13.86 -5.64 5.85
CA LEU A 46 -12.98 -5.01 6.83
C LEU A 46 -11.77 -5.93 7.12
N GLN A 47 -12.00 -7.22 7.31
CA GLN A 47 -10.94 -8.19 7.55
C GLN A 47 -10.01 -8.35 6.35
N ALA A 48 -10.55 -8.38 5.12
CA ALA A 48 -9.78 -8.43 3.89
C ALA A 48 -8.87 -7.20 3.76
N SER A 49 -9.35 -6.00 4.13
CA SER A 49 -8.54 -4.79 4.14
C SER A 49 -7.35 -4.91 5.10
N LEU A 50 -7.54 -5.44 6.31
CA LEU A 50 -6.47 -5.65 7.29
C LEU A 50 -5.45 -6.70 6.81
N ILE A 51 -5.89 -7.78 6.16
CA ILE A 51 -4.99 -8.78 5.57
C ILE A 51 -4.15 -8.14 4.46
N PHE A 52 -4.77 -7.32 3.61
CA PHE A 52 -4.07 -6.56 2.57
C PHE A 52 -3.02 -5.61 3.16
N LEU A 53 -3.31 -4.97 4.31
CA LEU A 53 -2.36 -4.12 5.02
C LEU A 53 -1.12 -4.92 5.43
N ALA A 54 -1.33 -6.07 6.08
CA ALA A 54 -0.25 -6.91 6.58
C ALA A 54 0.59 -7.47 5.44
N ALA A 55 -0.04 -8.00 4.39
CA ALA A 55 0.65 -8.54 3.22
C ALA A 55 1.45 -7.45 2.48
N GLY A 56 0.84 -6.27 2.26
CA GLY A 56 1.51 -5.12 1.65
C GLY A 56 2.69 -4.62 2.48
N GLY A 57 2.52 -4.49 3.79
CA GLY A 57 3.58 -4.10 4.72
C GLY A 57 4.76 -5.07 4.74
N LEU A 58 4.48 -6.39 4.76
CA LEU A 58 5.52 -7.42 4.69
C LEU A 58 6.29 -7.37 3.36
N ALA A 59 5.58 -7.20 2.24
CA ALA A 59 6.21 -7.04 0.92
C ALA A 59 7.10 -5.79 0.86
N PHE A 60 6.63 -4.66 1.40
CA PHE A 60 7.41 -3.42 1.48
C PHE A 60 8.69 -3.58 2.30
N ILE A 61 8.59 -4.19 3.49
CA ILE A 61 9.74 -4.44 4.38
C ILE A 61 10.72 -5.42 3.73
N GLY A 62 10.22 -6.52 3.18
CA GLY A 62 11.04 -7.53 2.51
C GLY A 62 11.83 -6.96 1.32
N GLY A 63 11.17 -6.15 0.48
CA GLY A 63 11.83 -5.45 -0.63
C GLY A 63 12.89 -4.45 -0.15
N ASN A 64 12.60 -3.69 0.91
CA ASN A 64 13.57 -2.77 1.53
C ASN A 64 14.82 -3.51 2.02
N ILE A 65 14.63 -4.54 2.85
CA ILE A 65 15.73 -5.31 3.45
C ILE A 65 16.59 -5.94 2.36
N TYR A 66 15.97 -6.51 1.33
CA TYR A 66 16.70 -7.14 0.23
C TYR A 66 17.60 -6.13 -0.50
N LEU A 67 17.06 -4.96 -0.88
CA LEU A 67 17.79 -3.95 -1.62
C LEU A 67 18.93 -3.32 -0.81
N LEU A 68 18.71 -3.09 0.50
CA LEU A 68 19.73 -2.62 1.42
C LEU A 68 20.86 -3.63 1.59
N THR A 69 20.52 -4.90 1.86
CA THR A 69 21.50 -5.99 2.02
C THR A 69 22.35 -6.20 0.76
N ARG A 70 21.78 -5.94 -0.42
CA ARG A 70 22.49 -6.04 -1.70
C ARG A 70 23.26 -4.79 -2.09
N ASN A 71 23.19 -3.71 -1.30
CA ASN A 71 23.76 -2.40 -1.65
C ASN A 71 23.29 -1.90 -3.04
N ALA A 72 22.06 -2.23 -3.43
CA ALA A 72 21.49 -1.91 -4.73
C ALA A 72 20.95 -0.47 -4.77
N TRP A 73 21.80 0.52 -4.44
CA TRP A 73 21.42 1.91 -4.16
C TRP A 73 20.68 2.62 -5.30
N LYS A 74 20.93 2.24 -6.56
CA LYS A 74 20.21 2.79 -7.71
C LYS A 74 18.75 2.32 -7.73
N ALA A 75 18.53 1.01 -7.59
CA ALA A 75 17.19 0.42 -7.54
C ALA A 75 16.42 0.85 -6.28
N TYR A 76 17.11 0.94 -5.14
CA TYR A 76 16.55 1.42 -3.88
C TYR A 76 16.01 2.86 -3.99
N ARG A 77 16.83 3.78 -4.54
CA ARG A 77 16.40 5.17 -4.73
C ARG A 77 15.23 5.29 -5.70
N ALA A 78 15.23 4.52 -6.79
CA ALA A 78 14.12 4.51 -7.74
C ALA A 78 12.82 4.01 -7.09
N ALA A 79 12.89 2.94 -6.29
CA ALA A 79 11.74 2.42 -5.55
C ALA A 79 11.21 3.44 -4.53
N TRP A 80 12.09 4.12 -3.79
CA TRP A 80 11.69 5.17 -2.86
C TRP A 80 11.05 6.38 -3.53
N LEU A 81 11.61 6.85 -4.64
CA LEU A 81 11.01 7.91 -5.45
C LEU A 81 9.60 7.52 -5.90
N LEU A 82 9.43 6.27 -6.34
CA LEU A 82 8.12 5.75 -6.72
C LEU A 82 7.16 5.71 -5.52
N CYS A 83 7.60 5.24 -4.35
CA CYS A 83 6.79 5.26 -3.12
C CYS A 83 6.36 6.69 -2.73
N ALA A 84 7.26 7.66 -2.84
CA ALA A 84 6.98 9.06 -2.54
C ALA A 84 5.95 9.65 -3.53
N VAL A 85 6.08 9.34 -4.82
CA VAL A 85 5.10 9.75 -5.84
C VAL A 85 3.73 9.13 -5.56
N ILE A 86 3.67 7.83 -5.23
CA ILE A 86 2.42 7.14 -4.87
C ILE A 86 1.78 7.79 -3.63
N LEU A 87 2.59 8.12 -2.62
CA LEU A 87 2.10 8.81 -1.42
C LEU A 87 1.55 10.19 -1.75
N LEU A 88 2.26 10.99 -2.56
CA LEU A 88 1.79 12.31 -3.01
C LEU A 88 0.47 12.20 -3.78
N LEU A 89 0.36 11.23 -4.69
CA LEU A 89 -0.89 10.99 -5.42
C LEU A 89 -2.02 10.58 -4.48
N ALA A 90 -1.74 9.74 -3.48
CA ALA A 90 -2.72 9.36 -2.46
C ALA A 90 -3.17 10.56 -1.61
N MET A 91 -2.24 11.45 -1.22
CA MET A 91 -2.55 12.67 -0.48
C MET A 91 -3.32 13.69 -1.31
N LEU A 92 -3.05 13.79 -2.62
CA LEU A 92 -3.79 14.67 -3.52
C LEU A 92 -5.16 14.10 -3.91
N GLY A 93 -5.28 12.78 -3.95
CA GLY A 93 -6.55 12.08 -4.21
C GLY A 93 -7.45 11.96 -2.97
N SER A 94 -6.89 12.04 -1.76
CA SER A 94 -7.65 11.88 -0.51
C SER A 94 -8.77 12.92 -0.29
N PRO A 95 -8.63 14.22 -0.63
CA PRO A 95 -9.72 15.18 -0.50
C PRO A 95 -10.88 14.84 -1.44
N LEU A 96 -10.56 14.34 -2.64
CA LEU A 96 -11.54 13.92 -3.63
C LEU A 96 -12.30 12.68 -3.15
N LEU A 97 -11.59 11.72 -2.57
CA LEU A 97 -12.15 10.54 -1.91
C LEU A 97 -13.06 10.93 -0.73
N LEU A 98 -12.64 11.88 0.11
CA LEU A 98 -13.45 12.38 1.22
C LEU A 98 -14.71 13.09 0.71
N MET A 99 -14.61 13.91 -0.33
CA MET A 99 -15.77 14.60 -0.93
C MET A 99 -16.78 13.63 -1.56
N MET A 100 -16.33 12.53 -2.16
CA MET A 100 -17.24 11.50 -2.70
C MET A 100 -17.92 10.65 -1.62
N LEU A 101 -17.41 10.69 -0.37
CA LEU A 101 -17.94 9.91 0.76
C LEU A 101 -18.87 10.71 1.68
N VAL A 102 -18.95 12.04 1.54
CA VAL A 102 -19.89 12.91 2.26
C VAL A 102 -21.17 13.03 1.45
#